data_AF-A0A7K7WPZ7-F1
#
_entry.id   AF-A0A7K7WPZ7-F1
#
_cell.length_a   1.000
_cell.length_b   1.000
_cell.length_c   1.000
_cell.angle_alpha   90.00
_cell.angle_beta   90.00
_cell.angle_gamma   90.00
#
_symmetry.space_group_name_H-M   'P 1'
#
loop_
_entity.id
_entity.type
_entity.pdbx_description
1 polymer ?
#
loop_
_entity_poly.entity_id
_entity_poly.type
_entity_poly.pdbx_seq_one_letter_code
_entity_poly.pdbx_strand_id
1 'polypeptide(L)' 'SKMVLLARAYGAFFRRTSTFALTIVLGAVVFERAFDQGADALFEQLNQGKLWKHIKHKYET' A
#
# COMPACT_ATOMS: atom_id res chain seq x y z
N SER A 1 -8.52 -19.93 18.28
CA SER A 1 -8.58 -18.57 17.69
C SER A 1 -7.67 -18.35 16.48
N LYS A 2 -6.33 -18.33 16.59
CA LYS A 2 -5.43 -18.01 15.45
C LYS A 2 -5.44 -19.04 14.32
N MET A 3 -5.32 -20.33 14.65
CA MET A 3 -5.39 -21.44 13.69
C MET A 3 -6.70 -21.45 12.89
N VAL A 4 -7.82 -21.10 13.53
CA VAL A 4 -9.15 -21.05 12.89
C VAL A 4 -9.24 -19.88 11.90
N LEU A 5 -8.66 -18.73 12.23
CA LEU A 5 -8.64 -17.58 11.32
C LEU A 5 -7.79 -17.88 10.08
N LEU A 6 -6.60 -18.47 10.27
CA LEU A 6 -5.73 -18.85 9.15
C LEU A 6 -6.37 -19.92 8.27
N ALA A 7 -7.02 -20.93 8.85
CA ALA A 7 -7.74 -21.95 8.10
C ALA A 7 -8.91 -21.36 7.27
N ARG A 8 -9.64 -20.40 7.84
CA ARG A 8 -10.71 -19.67 7.13
C ARG A 8 -10.15 -18.82 5.98
N ALA A 9 -9.07 -18.08 6.21
CA ALA A 9 -8.40 -17.29 5.19
C ALA A 9 -7.88 -18.19 4.05
N TYR A 10 -7.23 -19.32 4.40
CA TYR A 10 -6.77 -20.31 3.42
C TYR A 10 -7.92 -20.83 2.55
N GLY A 11 -9.01 -21.26 3.17
CA GLY A 11 -10.19 -21.74 2.45
C GLY A 11 -10.83 -20.68 1.55
N ALA A 12 -10.89 -19.42 2.00
CA ALA A 12 -11.55 -18.33 1.29
C ALA A 12 -10.73 -17.77 0.12
N PHE A 13 -9.41 -17.61 0.30
CA PHE A 13 -8.58 -16.84 -0.63
C PHE A 13 -7.49 -17.66 -1.30
N PHE A 14 -6.95 -18.68 -0.62
CA PHE A 14 -5.69 -19.33 -1.03
C PHE A 14 -5.84 -20.78 -1.51
N ARG A 15 -7.02 -21.42 -1.34
CA ARG A 15 -7.23 -22.84 -1.65
C ARG A 15 -7.38 -23.14 -3.15
N ARG A 16 -8.03 -22.26 -3.91
CA ARG A 16 -8.27 -22.45 -5.37
C ARG A 16 -7.38 -21.48 -6.15
N THR A 17 -6.66 -21.97 -7.15
CA THR A 17 -5.71 -21.17 -7.94
C THR A 17 -6.36 -19.93 -8.58
N SER A 18 -7.59 -20.04 -9.07
CA SER A 18 -8.31 -18.90 -9.66
C SER A 18 -8.63 -17.82 -8.63
N THR A 19 -9.16 -18.19 -7.46
CA THR A 19 -9.43 -17.26 -6.34
C THR A 19 -8.14 -16.67 -5.77
N PHE A 20 -7.07 -17.47 -5.74
CA PHE A 20 -5.74 -17.02 -5.32
C PHE A 20 -5.17 -15.97 -6.26
N ALA A 21 -5.19 -16.21 -7.58
CA ALA A 21 -4.74 -15.24 -8.57
C ALA A 21 -5.54 -13.93 -8.49
N LEU A 22 -6.87 -14.01 -8.35
CA LEU A 22 -7.71 -12.83 -8.14
C LEU A 22 -7.34 -12.06 -6.86
N THR A 23 -7.09 -12.79 -5.77
CA THR A 23 -6.66 -12.20 -4.49
C THR A 23 -5.33 -11.46 -4.64
N ILE A 24 -4.37 -12.03 -5.37
CA ILE A 24 -3.08 -11.37 -5.65
C ILE A 24 -3.29 -10.09 -6.44
N VAL A 25 -4.06 -10.13 -7.54
CA VAL A 25 -4.26 -8.95 -8.40
C VAL A 25 -4.92 -7.81 -7.64
N LEU A 26 -6.02 -8.10 -6.93
CA LEU A 26 -6.70 -7.08 -6.12
C LEU A 26 -5.82 -6.59 -4.98
N GLY A 27 -5.12 -7.51 -4.31
CA GLY A 27 -4.17 -7.19 -3.26
C GLY A 27 -3.06 -6.26 -3.75
N ALA A 28 -2.51 -6.50 -4.93
CA ALA A 28 -1.46 -5.69 -5.53
C ALA A 28 -1.94 -4.26 -5.83
N VAL A 29 -3.12 -4.09 -6.43
CA VAL A 29 -3.67 -2.76 -6.75
C VAL A 29 -3.93 -1.93 -5.48
N VAL A 30 -4.48 -2.57 -4.44
CA VAL A 30 -4.71 -1.87 -3.16
C VAL A 30 -3.39 -1.56 -2.46
N PHE A 31 -2.45 -2.52 -2.48
CA PHE A 31 -1.13 -2.36 -1.88
C PHE A 31 -0.35 -1.23 -2.55
N GLU A 32 -0.28 -1.20 -3.88
CA GLU A 32 0.39 -0.14 -4.66
C GLU A 32 -0.07 1.24 -4.20
N ARG A 33 -1.38 1.51 -4.24
CA ARG A 33 -1.93 2.82 -3.88
C ARG A 33 -1.65 3.23 -2.43
N ALA A 34 -1.69 2.28 -1.50
CA ALA A 34 -1.45 2.53 -0.08
C ALA A 34 0.05 2.69 0.23
N PHE A 35 0.89 1.85 -0.39
CA PHE A 35 2.33 1.86 -0.22
C PHE A 35 2.93 3.13 -0.80
N ASP A 36 2.54 3.52 -2.01
CA ASP A 36 3.04 4.75 -2.65
C ASP A 36 2.75 5.97 -1.78
N GLN A 37 1.50 6.14 -1.33
CA GLN A 37 1.13 7.26 -0.46
C GLN A 37 1.88 7.24 0.87
N GLY A 38 2.02 6.07 1.49
CA GLY A 38 2.73 5.94 2.75
C GLY A 38 4.23 6.21 2.61
N ALA A 39 4.85 5.68 1.56
CA ALA A 39 6.26 5.86 1.26
C ALA A 39 6.57 7.32 0.90
N ASP A 40 5.74 7.96 0.08
CA ASP A 40 5.85 9.38 -0.23
C ASP A 40 5.73 10.23 1.03
N ALA A 41 4.71 10.00 1.86
CA ALA A 41 4.53 10.74 3.11
C ALA A 41 5.73 10.60 4.06
N LEU A 42 6.26 9.38 4.20
CA LEU A 42 7.46 9.12 5.00
C LEU A 42 8.68 9.85 4.42
N PHE A 43 8.90 9.73 3.11
CA PHE A 43 10.01 10.38 2.43
C PHE A 43 9.94 11.91 2.53
N GLU A 44 8.74 12.47 2.40
CA GLU A 44 8.47 13.89 2.61
C GLU A 44 8.81 14.33 4.03
N GLN A 45 8.31 13.58 5.03
CA GLN A 45 8.56 13.87 6.44
C GLN A 45 10.07 13.83 6.77
N LEU A 46 10.82 12.90 6.18
CA LEU A 46 12.26 12.81 6.37
C LEU A 46 13.03 13.94 5.67
N ASN A 47 12.44 14.55 4.63
CA ASN A 47 13.06 15.60 3.81
C ASN A 47 12.32 16.94 3.90
N GLN A 48 11.69 17.21 5.05
CA GLN A 48 10.98 18.46 5.30
C GLN A 48 11.89 19.67 5.06
N GLY A 49 11.36 20.66 4.34
CA GLY A 49 12.09 21.87 3.93
C GLY A 49 13.13 21.69 2.81
N LYS A 50 13.50 20.46 2.42
CA LYS A 50 14.49 20.20 1.36
C LYS A 50 13.89 20.00 -0.03
N LEU A 51 12.68 19.44 -0.11
CA LEU A 51 12.01 19.14 -1.37
C LEU A 51 11.45 20.41 -2.01
N TRP A 52 11.48 20.49 -3.35
CA TRP A 52 10.93 21.62 -4.10
C TRP A 52 9.49 21.94 -3.69
N LYS A 53 8.61 20.94 -3.57
CA LYS A 53 7.22 21.12 -3.14
C LYS A 53 7.06 21.82 -1.78
N HIS A 54 8.05 21.75 -0.89
CA HIS A 54 8.03 22.46 0.39
C HIS A 54 8.37 23.95 0.25
N ILE A 55 9.15 24.33 -0.76
CA ILE A 55 9.62 25.71 -0.97
C ILE A 55 9.00 26.39 -2.20
N LYS A 56 8.28 25.65 -3.04
CA LYS A 56 7.66 26.09 -4.29
C LYS A 56 6.80 27.35 -4.12
N HIS A 57 6.06 27.43 -3.01
CA HIS A 57 5.23 28.58 -2.63
C HIS A 57 6.01 29.91 -2.48
N LYS A 58 7.34 29.87 -2.40
CA LYS A 58 8.19 31.07 -2.34
C LYS A 58 8.48 31.66 -3.72
N TYR A 59 8.24 30.89 -4.79
CA TYR A 59 8.72 31.21 -6.14
C TYR A 59 7.63 31.16 -7.20
N GLU A 60 6.42 30.71 -6.85
CA GLU A 60 5.27 30.68 -7.73
C GLU A 60 4.17 31.59 -7.17
N THR A 61 3.45 32.27 -8.07
CA THR A 61 2.39 33.24 -7.76
C THR A 61 1.02 32.57 -7.74
#